data_AF-A0A8S3JN20-F1
#
_entry.id   AF-A0A8S3JN20-F1
#
_cell.length_a   1.000
_cell.length_b   1.000
_cell.length_c   1.000
_cell.angle_alpha   90.00
_cell.angle_beta   90.00
_cell.angle_gamma   90.00
#
_symmetry.space_group_name_H-M   'P 1'
#
loop_
_entity.id
_entity.type
_entity.pdbx_description
1 polymer ?
#
loop_
_entity_poly.entity_id
_entity_poly.type
_entity_poly.pdbx_seq_one_letter_code
_entity_poly.pdbx_strand_id
1 'polypeptide(L)'
;PDMFAQGEYEGVGHAVRTVYKGVQSTSADFVHSYDKTNLTVQTGVYVDRIILENNNTDDKDRGEYKAVGVEAHYDANGQSIIIKARKEVILSAGYAV
;
A
#
# COMPACT_ATOMS: atom_id res chain seq x y z
N PRO A 1 -43.10 17.69 -10.40
CA PRO A 1 -42.40 17.84 -9.11
C PRO A 1 -40.93 18.19 -9.39
N ASP A 2 -40.58 19.47 -9.20
CA ASP A 2 -39.21 19.95 -9.32
C ASP A 2 -38.43 19.51 -8.08
N MET A 3 -37.37 18.71 -8.28
CA MET A 3 -36.55 18.19 -7.19
C MET A 3 -35.65 19.27 -6.55
N PHE A 4 -35.73 20.53 -7.02
CA PHE A 4 -34.91 21.65 -6.57
C PHE A 4 -35.72 22.82 -5.96
N ALA A 5 -36.99 22.61 -5.61
CA ALA A 5 -37.90 23.69 -5.22
C ALA A 5 -38.31 23.72 -3.72
N GLN A 6 -37.85 22.81 -2.86
CA GLN A 6 -38.30 22.72 -1.46
C GLN A 6 -37.12 22.63 -0.48
N GLY A 7 -37.13 23.53 0.51
CA GLY A 7 -36.00 23.94 1.37
C GLY A 7 -35.50 22.96 2.44
N GLU A 8 -35.65 21.66 2.25
CA GLU A 8 -34.97 20.63 3.06
C GLU A 8 -34.17 19.74 2.13
N TYR A 9 -32.90 20.10 1.90
CA TYR A 9 -32.02 19.41 0.95
C TYR A 9 -31.06 18.48 1.69
N GLU A 10 -31.37 17.19 1.74
CA GLU A 10 -30.34 16.16 1.89
C GLU A 10 -29.59 15.99 0.55
N GLY A 11 -28.75 16.99 0.26
CA GLY A 11 -27.47 16.82 -0.43
C GLY A 11 -27.45 16.25 -1.84
N VAL A 12 -28.25 16.77 -2.78
CA VAL A 12 -28.05 16.47 -4.21
C VAL A 12 -26.92 17.36 -4.77
N GLY A 13 -25.84 16.74 -5.23
CA GLY A 13 -24.69 17.46 -5.78
C GLY A 13 -23.84 16.61 -6.74
N HIS A 14 -23.00 17.28 -7.52
CA HIS A 14 -22.03 16.59 -8.37
C HIS A 14 -20.85 16.11 -7.50
N ALA A 15 -20.61 14.80 -7.49
CA ALA A 15 -19.45 14.24 -6.82
C ALA A 15 -18.20 14.44 -7.68
N VAL A 16 -17.14 15.00 -7.08
CA VAL A 16 -15.80 14.95 -7.65
C VAL A 16 -15.32 13.50 -7.74
N ARG A 17 -14.56 13.20 -8.78
CA ARG A 17 -14.03 11.86 -9.04
C ARG A 17 -12.54 11.97 -9.28
N THR A 18 -11.81 10.88 -9.03
CA THR A 18 -10.40 10.73 -9.41
C THR A 18 -10.27 10.48 -10.91
N VAL A 19 -10.78 11.40 -11.73
CA VAL A 19 -10.74 11.34 -13.20
C VAL A 19 -10.32 12.70 -13.74
N TYR A 20 -9.28 12.71 -14.56
CA TYR A 20 -8.81 13.91 -15.26
C TYR A 20 -8.71 13.61 -16.76
N LYS A 21 -9.37 14.44 -17.59
CA LYS A 21 -9.42 14.28 -19.06
C LYS A 21 -9.84 12.87 -19.52
N GLY A 22 -10.79 12.25 -18.82
CA GLY A 22 -11.29 10.92 -19.14
C GLY A 22 -10.37 9.76 -18.70
N VAL A 23 -9.25 10.05 -18.03
CA VAL A 23 -8.33 9.05 -17.48
C VAL A 23 -8.46 9.02 -15.97
N GLN A 24 -8.57 7.83 -15.39
CA GLN A 24 -8.60 7.66 -13.94
C GLN A 24 -7.24 7.99 -13.34
N SER A 25 -7.22 8.82 -12.30
CA SER A 25 -6.05 9.04 -11.47
C SER A 25 -5.93 7.90 -10.45
N THR A 26 -4.76 7.28 -10.38
CA THR A 26 -4.49 6.12 -9.52
C THR A 26 -3.18 6.30 -8.74
N SER A 27 -2.97 5.49 -7.71
CA SER A 27 -1.72 5.49 -6.96
C SER A 27 -0.50 5.16 -7.83
N ALA A 28 -0.68 4.44 -8.94
CA ALA A 28 0.39 4.11 -9.88
C ALA A 28 0.96 5.37 -10.58
N ASP A 29 0.19 6.46 -10.65
CA ASP A 29 0.63 7.72 -11.24
C ASP A 29 1.82 8.32 -10.47
N PHE A 30 1.96 8.04 -9.16
CA PHE A 30 3.08 8.47 -8.32
C PHE A 30 4.34 7.60 -8.46
N VAL A 31 4.19 6.43 -9.08
CA VAL A 31 5.25 5.47 -9.31
C VAL A 31 5.81 5.63 -10.73
N HIS A 32 4.95 5.83 -11.72
CA HIS A 32 5.31 5.83 -13.14
C HIS A 32 5.90 7.15 -13.67
N SER A 33 5.58 8.27 -13.04
CA SER A 33 5.86 9.62 -13.57
C SER A 33 7.31 10.10 -13.45
N TYR A 34 8.22 9.31 -12.86
CA TYR A 34 9.62 9.71 -12.63
C TYR A 34 10.57 8.51 -12.77
N ASP A 35 11.67 8.70 -13.49
CA ASP A 35 12.81 7.76 -13.53
C ASP A 35 13.52 7.75 -12.17
N LYS A 36 12.95 7.00 -11.22
CA LYS A 36 13.50 6.85 -9.87
C LYS A 36 14.51 5.71 -9.86
N THR A 37 15.79 6.04 -9.81
CA THR A 37 16.88 5.04 -9.72
C THR A 37 16.94 4.32 -8.36
N ASN A 38 16.23 4.82 -7.35
CA ASN A 38 16.18 4.28 -5.99
C ASN A 38 14.90 3.50 -5.67
N LEU A 39 14.03 3.26 -6.65
CA LEU A 39 12.78 2.53 -6.48
C LEU A 39 12.82 1.25 -7.32
N THR A 40 12.58 0.11 -6.66
CA THR A 40 12.39 -1.18 -7.34
C THR A 40 10.97 -1.63 -7.12
N VAL A 41 10.25 -1.89 -8.22
CA VAL A 41 8.88 -2.41 -8.19
C VAL A 41 8.92 -3.84 -8.71
N GLN A 42 8.67 -4.80 -7.82
CA GLN A 42 8.56 -6.21 -8.18
C GLN A 42 7.08 -6.57 -8.29
N THR A 43 6.63 -6.91 -9.49
CA THR A 43 5.26 -7.42 -9.75
C THR A 43 5.27 -8.94 -9.95
N GLY A 44 4.09 -9.57 -9.97
CA GLY A 44 3.96 -11.04 -10.10
C GLY A 44 4.50 -11.82 -8.90
N VAL A 45 4.46 -11.18 -7.72
CA VAL A 45 4.88 -11.76 -6.45
C VAL A 45 3.81 -11.51 -5.39
N TYR A 46 3.64 -12.47 -4.49
CA TYR A 46 2.89 -12.28 -3.25
C TYR A 46 3.83 -12.35 -2.05
N VAL A 47 3.56 -11.53 -1.03
CA VAL A 47 4.28 -11.56 0.24
C VAL A 47 3.56 -12.51 1.19
N ASP A 48 4.25 -13.51 1.71
CA ASP A 48 3.67 -14.49 2.64
C ASP A 48 3.87 -14.06 4.10
N ARG A 49 5.08 -13.62 4.45
CA ARG A 49 5.46 -13.37 5.85
C ARG A 49 6.34 -12.15 6.03
N ILE A 50 6.20 -11.50 7.18
CA ILE A 50 7.15 -10.52 7.68
C ILE A 50 8.18 -11.26 8.53
N ILE A 51 9.46 -10.98 8.29
CA ILE A 51 10.57 -11.55 9.05
C ILE A 51 10.85 -10.64 10.24
N LEU A 52 10.74 -11.19 11.44
CA LEU A 52 10.98 -10.50 12.70
C LEU A 52 12.27 -11.02 13.34
N GLU A 53 13.08 -10.12 13.87
CA GLU A 53 14.21 -10.42 14.75
C GLU A 53 13.91 -9.88 16.15
N ASN A 54 14.34 -10.61 17.19
CA ASN A 54 14.21 -10.12 18.56
C ASN A 54 15.20 -8.97 18.78
N ASN A 55 14.69 -7.81 19.19
CA ASN A 55 15.51 -6.74 19.73
C ASN A 55 15.89 -7.16 21.16
N ASN A 56 17.04 -7.81 21.32
CA ASN A 56 17.66 -8.11 22.62
C ASN A 56 18.12 -6.81 23.31
N THR A 57 17.20 -5.88 23.53
CA THR A 57 17.41 -4.61 24.21
C THR A 57 16.54 -4.61 25.45
N ASP A 58 17.15 -4.41 26.62
CA ASP A 58 16.44 -4.17 27.90
C ASP A 58 15.67 -2.82 27.91
N ASP A 59 15.66 -2.13 26.77
CA ASP A 59 14.98 -0.88 26.53
C ASP A 59 13.48 -1.13 26.35
N LYS A 60 12.72 -0.95 27.43
CA LYS A 60 11.27 -1.17 27.48
C LYS A 60 10.48 -0.28 26.50
N ASP A 61 11.09 0.79 25.99
CA ASP A 61 10.48 1.70 25.03
C ASP A 61 10.68 1.23 23.57
N ARG A 62 11.60 0.27 23.33
CA ARG A 62 11.76 -0.41 22.04
C ARG A 62 11.04 -1.75 22.07
N GLY A 63 10.07 -1.93 21.17
CA GLY A 63 9.34 -3.18 21.04
C GLY A 63 10.27 -4.40 20.89
N GLU A 64 9.83 -5.52 21.45
CA GLU A 64 10.55 -6.80 21.53
C GLU A 64 10.98 -7.35 20.16
N TYR A 65 10.25 -6.99 19.09
CA TYR A 65 10.52 -7.48 17.74
C TYR A 65 10.76 -6.32 16.77
N LYS A 66 11.75 -6.52 15.90
CA LYS A 66 12.04 -5.65 14.76
C LYS A 66 11.73 -6.37 13.46
N ALA A 67 10.94 -5.74 12.59
CA ALA A 67 10.78 -6.20 11.22
C ALA A 67 12.06 -5.93 10.42
N VAL A 68 12.64 -6.98 9.86
CA VAL A 68 13.92 -6.93 9.13
C VAL A 68 13.81 -7.34 7.67
N GLY A 69 12.61 -7.73 7.22
CA GLY A 69 12.38 -8.11 5.84
C GLY A 69 11.06 -8.80 5.63
N VAL A 70 10.89 -9.36 4.44
CA VAL A 70 9.74 -10.14 4.03
C VAL A 70 10.18 -11.38 3.27
N GLU A 71 9.40 -12.45 3.39
CA GLU A 71 9.43 -13.60 2.49
C GLU A 71 8.34 -13.43 1.44
N ALA A 72 8.73 -13.47 0.17
CA ALA A 72 7.83 -13.34 -0.97
C ALA A 72 8.01 -14.53 -1.92
N HIS A 73 6.97 -14.83 -2.69
CA HIS A 73 6.96 -15.92 -3.65
C HIS A 73 6.58 -15.42 -5.03
N TYR A 74 7.21 -15.99 -6.05
CA TYR A 74 6.83 -15.76 -7.44
C TYR A 74 5.63 -16.63 -7.82
N ASP A 75 4.57 -16.00 -8.34
CA ASP A 75 3.32 -16.67 -8.72
C ASP A 75 3.54 -17.83 -9.71
N ALA A 76 4.48 -17.67 -10.63
CA ALA A 76 4.67 -18.60 -11.74
C ALA A 76 5.32 -19.94 -11.32
N ASN A 77 6.18 -19.93 -10.30
CA ASN A 77 7.08 -21.06 -10.01
C ASN A 77 7.09 -21.47 -8.53
N GLY A 78 6.39 -20.75 -7.64
CA GLY A 78 6.39 -20.99 -6.19
C GLY A 78 7.74 -20.72 -5.50
N GLN A 79 8.75 -20.28 -6.24
CA GLN A 79 10.08 -19.95 -5.71
C GLN A 79 9.96 -18.81 -4.71
N SER A 80 10.53 -19.00 -3.52
CA SER A 80 10.60 -17.96 -2.49
C SER A 80 11.86 -17.11 -2.62
N ILE A 81 11.74 -15.86 -2.21
CA ILE A 81 12.80 -14.87 -2.10
C ILE A 81 12.67 -14.14 -0.77
N ILE A 82 13.80 -13.92 -0.11
CA ILE A 82 13.89 -13.09 1.09
C ILE A 82 14.37 -11.69 0.70
N ILE A 83 13.58 -10.68 1.03
CA ILE A 83 13.92 -9.27 0.82
C ILE A 83 14.16 -8.61 2.18
N LYS A 84 15.40 -8.19 2.44
CA LYS A 84 15.78 -7.54 3.71
C LYS A 84 15.54 -6.04 3.67
N ALA A 85 14.99 -5.49 4.75
CA ALA A 85 14.81 -4.07 4.98
C ALA A 85 15.82 -3.56 6.01
N ARG A 86 16.53 -2.48 5.68
CA ARG A 86 17.51 -1.88 6.61
C ARG A 86 16.86 -1.07 7.73
N LYS A 87 15.69 -0.49 7.44
CA LYS A 87 14.98 0.40 8.35
C LYS A 87 13.65 -0.20 8.77
N GLU A 88 12.71 -0.28 7.84
CA GLU A 88 11.31 -0.57 8.13
C GLU A 88 10.70 -1.44 7.03
N VAL A 89 9.68 -2.20 7.41
CA VAL A 89 8.74 -2.86 6.51
C VAL A 89 7.40 -2.16 6.66
N ILE A 90 6.84 -1.64 5.55
CA ILE A 90 5.54 -0.96 5.54
C ILE A 90 4.52 -1.89 4.89
N LEU A 91 3.53 -2.33 5.66
CA LEU A 91 2.45 -3.19 5.17
C LEU A 91 1.31 -2.34 4.60
N SER A 92 1.14 -2.39 3.28
CA SER A 92 0.11 -1.65 2.53
C SER A 92 -0.76 -2.57 1.67
N ALA A 93 -1.07 -3.77 2.17
CA ALA A 93 -1.79 -4.82 1.42
C ALA A 93 -3.32 -4.64 1.39
N GLY A 94 -3.84 -3.54 1.95
CA GLY A 94 -5.27 -3.34 2.16
C GLY A 94 -5.80 -4.15 3.34
N TYR A 95 -7.12 -4.13 3.51
CA TYR A 95 -7.82 -4.91 4.54
C TYR A 95 -8.18 -6.29 4.00
N ALA A 96 -7.98 -7.34 4.81
CA ALA A 96 -8.44 -8.69 4.51
C ALA A 96 -9.87 -8.87 5.03
N VAL A 97 -10.78 -9.28 4.14
CA VAL A 97 -12.19 -9.61 4.46
C VAL A 97 -12.31 -11.08 4.83
#